data_AF-A0A7Z9IK62-F1
#
_entry.id   AF-A0A7Z9IK62-F1
#
_cell.length_a   1.000
_cell.length_b   1.000
_cell.length_c   1.000
_cell.angle_alpha   90.00
_cell.angle_beta   90.00
_cell.angle_gamma   90.00
#
_symmetry.space_group_name_H-M   'P 1'
#
loop_
_entity.id
_entity.type
_entity.pdbx_description
1 polymer ?
#
loop_
_entity_poly.entity_id
_entity_poly.type
_entity_poly.pdbx_seq_one_letter_code
_entity_poly.pdbx_strand_id
1 'polypeptide(L)'
;MPRQLRSTDVVIVGMGAAGGVAALPLAEAGLDVVGLEAGTWLDQRDFAPDEIRNNYRDWPMLVKKCENERPTSRATSATNANRVGGHPMMNAVGGTAVHYWAQSWRLNPWDFQVVSETARRYGRSRIPANSTVEDWPFGYDELEPYYDRVEREIGVSGQAGNVGGNLDLKGNRFEGPRKRPYPMPALRWTGFLETMADAAHSLGWHPFPGPAAINSERYDGRAGCAYHGFCSKGGCPVNAKNSPHLTTIPKALDTGNLRIVTQAHVTTLQMDGEGRVTGVNYVVGNEEYFQPAKVVLLACYTYENVRLLLLSRSSAYPDGLSNNHGQVGRHYFSHHQGAAVSALFPF
;
A
#
# COMPACT_ATOMS: atom_id res chain seq x y z
N MET A 1 4.02 18.95 28.97
CA MET A 1 2.71 18.35 28.65
C MET A 1 2.39 18.68 27.21
N PRO A 2 1.85 17.74 26.43
CA PRO A 2 1.49 17.99 25.03
C PRO A 2 0.51 19.15 24.91
N ARG A 3 0.63 19.94 23.85
CA ARG A 3 -0.33 20.99 23.52
C ARG A 3 -1.66 20.36 23.11
N GLN A 4 -2.71 20.68 23.84
CA GLN A 4 -4.06 20.19 23.56
C GLN A 4 -4.64 20.85 22.30
N LEU A 5 -5.16 20.06 21.37
CA LEU A 5 -5.88 20.53 20.19
C LEU A 5 -7.39 20.33 20.32
N ARG A 6 -8.15 20.92 19.40
CA ARG A 6 -9.60 20.70 19.28
C ARG A 6 -9.85 19.24 18.84
N SER A 7 -10.85 18.61 19.45
CA SER A 7 -11.28 17.26 19.10
C SER A 7 -11.79 17.18 17.65
N THR A 8 -11.53 16.05 17.00
CA THR A 8 -11.93 15.75 15.62
C THR A 8 -12.73 14.44 15.56
N ASP A 9 -13.40 14.15 14.45
CA ASP A 9 -14.12 12.89 14.31
C ASP A 9 -13.16 11.73 14.07
N VAL A 10 -12.22 11.91 13.14
CA VAL A 10 -11.26 10.86 12.75
C VAL A 10 -9.84 11.41 12.68
N VAL A 11 -8.89 10.72 13.31
CA VAL A 11 -7.47 10.90 13.02
C VAL A 11 -6.96 9.73 12.20
N ILE A 12 -6.34 10.03 11.06
CA ILE A 12 -5.64 9.05 10.23
C ILE A 12 -4.15 9.18 10.52
N VAL A 13 -3.53 8.10 10.98
CA VAL A 13 -2.08 8.07 11.23
C VAL A 13 -1.39 7.44 10.03
N GLY A 14 -0.60 8.23 9.29
CA GLY A 14 0.05 7.86 8.04
C GLY A 14 -0.81 8.16 6.83
N MET A 15 -0.29 8.99 5.92
CA MET A 15 -1.00 9.40 4.70
C MET A 15 -0.50 8.65 3.46
N GLY A 16 -0.19 7.35 3.64
CA GLY A 16 0.19 6.43 2.57
C GLY A 16 -0.98 5.90 1.76
N ALA A 17 -0.79 4.77 1.06
CA ALA A 17 -1.85 4.13 0.27
C ALA A 17 -3.14 3.89 1.06
N ALA A 18 -3.05 3.30 2.26
CA ALA A 18 -4.23 3.00 3.08
C ALA A 18 -4.91 4.28 3.60
N GLY A 19 -4.17 5.14 4.29
CA GLY A 19 -4.73 6.33 4.92
C GLY A 19 -5.17 7.40 3.92
N GLY A 20 -4.38 7.59 2.87
CA GLY A 20 -4.67 8.54 1.80
C GLY A 20 -5.90 8.14 0.97
N VAL A 21 -6.12 6.85 0.73
CA VAL A 21 -7.35 6.37 0.06
C VAL A 21 -8.55 6.45 0.98
N ALA A 22 -8.40 6.08 2.26
CA ALA A 22 -9.47 6.14 3.25
C ALA A 22 -9.94 7.59 3.55
N ALA A 23 -9.06 8.58 3.39
CA ALA A 23 -9.37 9.97 3.69
C ALA A 23 -10.55 10.52 2.86
N LEU A 24 -10.63 10.17 1.57
CA LEU A 24 -11.67 10.68 0.68
C LEU A 24 -13.09 10.29 1.11
N PRO A 25 -13.46 9.01 1.26
CA PRO A 25 -14.82 8.65 1.66
C PRO A 25 -15.19 9.17 3.06
N LEU A 26 -14.21 9.33 3.97
CA LEU A 26 -14.45 9.92 5.28
C LEU A 26 -14.78 11.42 5.16
N ALA A 27 -14.02 12.15 4.36
CA ALA A 27 -14.21 13.58 4.13
C ALA A 27 -15.50 13.87 3.34
N GLU A 28 -15.83 13.05 2.33
CA GLU A 28 -17.10 13.12 1.57
C GLU A 28 -18.32 12.84 2.45
N ALA A 29 -18.17 12.03 3.50
CA ALA A 29 -19.22 11.79 4.49
C ALA A 29 -19.45 12.96 5.45
N GLY A 30 -18.67 14.05 5.34
CA GLY A 30 -18.81 15.24 6.17
C GLY A 30 -18.14 15.15 7.54
N LEU A 31 -17.27 14.16 7.76
CA LEU A 31 -16.54 13.99 9.03
C LEU A 31 -15.37 14.97 9.09
N ASP A 32 -15.09 15.55 10.26
CA ASP A 32 -13.85 16.30 10.49
C ASP A 32 -12.68 15.30 10.59
N VAL A 33 -11.74 15.37 9.64
CA VAL A 33 -10.64 14.43 9.50
C VAL A 33 -9.30 15.14 9.62
N VAL A 34 -8.44 14.64 10.52
CA VAL A 34 -7.04 15.05 10.62
C VAL A 34 -6.12 13.92 10.16
N GLY A 35 -5.36 14.16 9.08
CA GLY A 35 -4.29 13.28 8.62
C GLY A 35 -2.95 13.69 9.23
N LEU A 36 -2.23 12.76 9.85
CA LEU A 36 -0.89 12.99 10.40
C LEU A 36 0.14 12.20 9.61
N GLU A 37 1.12 12.90 9.03
CA GLU A 37 2.17 12.30 8.21
C GLU A 37 3.55 12.66 8.77
N ALA A 38 4.39 11.65 9.02
CA ALA A 38 5.72 11.84 9.59
C ALA A 38 6.70 12.49 8.60
N GLY A 39 6.44 12.39 7.31
CA GLY A 39 7.23 12.96 6.23
C GLY A 39 6.75 14.31 5.70
N THR A 40 7.37 14.74 4.60
CA THR A 40 7.03 15.96 3.85
C THR A 40 5.99 15.67 2.75
N TRP A 41 5.68 16.67 1.93
CA TRP A 41 4.85 16.52 0.76
C TRP A 41 5.71 16.73 -0.49
N LEU A 42 5.86 15.68 -1.30
CA LEU A 42 6.60 15.74 -2.57
C LEU A 42 5.68 16.08 -3.73
N ASP A 43 6.21 16.78 -4.73
CA ASP A 43 5.52 17.09 -5.97
C ASP A 43 6.29 16.57 -7.21
N GLN A 44 5.71 16.75 -8.40
CA GLN A 44 6.29 16.28 -9.65
C GLN A 44 7.72 16.81 -9.93
N ARG A 45 8.09 17.97 -9.38
CA ARG A 45 9.41 18.61 -9.54
C ARG A 45 10.48 17.90 -8.73
N ASP A 46 10.07 17.15 -7.71
CA ASP A 46 10.97 16.30 -6.93
C ASP A 46 11.36 15.02 -7.67
N PHE A 47 10.84 14.78 -8.88
CA PHE A 47 11.11 13.57 -9.65
C PHE A 47 11.71 13.89 -11.01
N ALA A 48 12.55 12.97 -11.50
CA ALA A 48 13.16 13.07 -12.83
C ALA A 48 13.32 11.67 -13.43
N PRO A 49 13.24 11.54 -14.77
CA PRO A 49 13.57 10.30 -15.48
C PRO A 49 15.10 10.14 -15.55
N ASP A 50 15.73 9.89 -14.40
CA ASP A 50 17.18 9.85 -14.23
C ASP A 50 17.59 8.56 -13.52
N GLU A 51 18.40 7.75 -14.22
CA GLU A 51 18.89 6.47 -13.72
C GLU A 51 19.82 6.62 -12.52
N ILE A 52 20.74 7.59 -12.55
CA ILE A 52 21.70 7.81 -11.46
C ILE A 52 20.93 8.26 -10.21
N ARG A 53 19.97 9.18 -10.38
CA ARG A 53 19.14 9.68 -9.28
C ARG A 53 18.29 8.57 -8.66
N ASN A 54 17.63 7.75 -9.48
CA ASN A 54 16.60 6.82 -9.00
C ASN A 54 17.18 5.43 -8.67
N ASN A 55 18.04 4.87 -9.52
CA ASN A 55 18.51 3.47 -9.36
C ASN A 55 19.78 3.37 -8.52
N TYR A 56 20.71 4.31 -8.68
CA TYR A 56 21.99 4.29 -7.95
C TYR A 56 21.94 5.08 -6.65
N ARG A 57 21.30 6.25 -6.66
CA ARG A 57 21.13 7.12 -5.48
C ARG A 57 19.80 6.90 -4.77
N ASP A 58 18.98 5.93 -5.20
CA ASP A 58 17.76 5.45 -4.51
C ASP A 58 16.86 6.60 -4.00
N TRP A 59 16.75 7.70 -4.75
CA TRP A 59 15.86 8.83 -4.43
C TRP A 59 14.41 8.44 -4.72
N PRO A 60 13.43 8.73 -3.84
CA PRO A 60 13.53 9.59 -2.65
C PRO A 60 13.83 8.88 -1.31
N MET A 61 14.23 7.59 -1.34
CA MET A 61 14.36 6.76 -0.13
C MET A 61 15.66 6.99 0.65
N LEU A 62 16.73 7.54 0.07
CA LEU A 62 17.98 7.84 0.80
C LEU A 62 17.92 9.04 1.77
N VAL A 63 16.75 9.64 1.97
CA VAL A 63 16.65 10.71 2.99
C VAL A 63 16.96 10.15 4.37
N LYS A 64 17.73 10.89 5.17
CA LYS A 64 18.23 10.46 6.49
C LYS A 64 17.14 9.89 7.41
N LYS A 65 15.92 10.42 7.32
CA LYS A 65 14.76 9.92 8.06
C LYS A 65 14.43 8.47 7.70
N CYS A 66 14.20 8.18 6.42
CA CYS A 66 13.89 6.83 5.93
C CYS A 66 15.01 5.84 6.30
N GLU A 67 16.28 6.26 6.15
CA GLU A 67 17.43 5.43 6.52
C GLU A 67 17.52 5.11 8.03
N ASN A 68 17.10 6.04 8.89
CA ASN A 68 17.08 5.83 10.33
C ASN A 68 15.91 4.95 10.80
N GLU A 69 14.83 4.89 10.03
CA GLU A 69 13.62 4.12 10.32
C GLU A 69 13.62 2.74 9.63
N ARG A 70 14.74 2.36 8.99
CA ARG A 70 14.91 1.03 8.40
C ARG A 70 14.76 -0.07 9.47
N PRO A 71 13.95 -1.11 9.22
CA PRO A 71 13.80 -2.23 10.13
C PRO A 71 15.14 -2.95 10.31
N THR A 72 15.31 -3.53 11.48
CA THR A 72 16.38 -4.50 11.75
C THR A 72 15.81 -5.90 11.75
N SER A 73 16.64 -6.87 11.37
CA SER A 73 16.29 -8.29 11.37
C SER A 73 17.39 -9.11 12.03
N ARG A 74 17.00 -10.19 12.67
CA ARG A 74 17.86 -11.20 13.29
C ARG A 74 17.27 -12.58 13.05
N ALA A 75 18.12 -13.59 12.89
CA ALA A 75 17.67 -14.96 12.66
C ALA A 75 16.99 -15.55 13.91
N THR A 76 17.53 -15.23 15.09
CA THR A 76 17.00 -15.68 16.37
C THR A 76 17.14 -14.59 17.43
N SER A 77 16.43 -14.73 18.56
CA SER A 77 16.53 -13.81 19.69
C SER A 77 17.94 -13.72 20.30
N ALA A 78 18.78 -14.74 20.09
CA ALA A 78 20.16 -14.80 20.57
C ALA A 78 21.16 -14.07 19.66
N THR A 79 20.75 -13.62 18.48
CA THR A 79 21.62 -12.94 17.52
C THR A 79 21.39 -11.43 17.48
N ASN A 80 22.43 -10.68 17.10
CA ASN A 80 22.32 -9.23 16.91
C ASN A 80 21.34 -8.91 15.77
N ALA A 81 20.51 -7.89 15.99
CA ALA A 81 19.65 -7.36 14.95
C ALA A 81 20.47 -6.44 14.04
N ASN A 82 20.46 -6.73 12.74
CA ASN A 82 21.15 -5.97 11.72
C ASN A 82 20.14 -5.20 10.87
N ARG A 83 20.49 -3.99 10.42
CA ARG A 83 19.64 -3.24 9.49
C ARG A 83 19.45 -4.03 8.19
N VAL A 84 18.20 -4.23 7.78
CA VAL A 84 17.88 -4.95 6.54
C VAL A 84 18.30 -4.09 5.35
N GLY A 85 19.00 -4.67 4.37
CA GLY A 85 19.52 -3.99 3.17
C GLY A 85 18.41 -3.43 2.27
N GLY A 86 18.34 -2.10 2.12
CA GLY A 86 17.30 -1.40 1.37
C GLY A 86 15.89 -1.57 1.98
N HIS A 87 15.07 -0.52 1.98
CA HIS A 87 13.69 -0.67 2.43
C HIS A 87 12.74 0.25 1.65
N PRO A 88 11.65 -0.27 1.05
CA PRO A 88 10.71 0.56 0.29
C PRO A 88 9.83 1.49 1.15
N MET A 89 10.11 1.67 2.45
CA MET A 89 9.29 2.59 3.25
C MET A 89 9.61 4.03 2.85
N MET A 90 8.55 4.82 2.66
CA MET A 90 8.65 6.25 2.41
C MET A 90 7.83 7.03 3.41
N ASN A 91 8.46 8.04 3.99
CA ASN A 91 7.83 9.05 4.81
C ASN A 91 7.55 10.27 3.95
N ALA A 92 6.35 10.30 3.37
CA ALA A 92 5.80 11.45 2.66
C ALA A 92 4.29 11.29 2.51
N VAL A 93 3.58 12.38 2.25
CA VAL A 93 2.19 12.31 1.82
C VAL A 93 2.12 11.48 0.53
N GLY A 94 1.28 10.43 0.52
CA GLY A 94 1.24 9.39 -0.51
C GLY A 94 2.03 8.11 -0.15
N GLY A 95 2.94 8.19 0.83
CA GLY A 95 3.73 7.06 1.35
C GLY A 95 4.51 6.31 0.27
N THR A 96 4.72 5.02 0.46
CA THR A 96 5.46 4.16 -0.48
C THR A 96 4.84 4.12 -1.89
N ALA A 97 3.56 4.45 -2.05
CA ALA A 97 2.94 4.56 -3.37
C ALA A 97 3.54 5.71 -4.22
N VAL A 98 4.30 6.63 -3.62
CA VAL A 98 5.07 7.62 -4.41
C VAL A 98 6.08 6.93 -5.33
N HIS A 99 6.76 5.87 -4.87
CA HIS A 99 7.89 5.27 -5.58
C HIS A 99 7.77 3.76 -5.87
N TYR A 100 6.60 3.16 -5.58
CA TYR A 100 6.25 1.80 -6.00
C TYR A 100 6.16 1.64 -7.54
N TRP A 101 6.00 0.39 -7.99
CA TRP A 101 5.86 0.05 -9.42
C TRP A 101 4.46 0.24 -10.00
N ALA A 102 3.47 0.57 -9.17
CA ALA A 102 2.06 0.71 -9.56
C ALA A 102 1.39 -0.54 -10.14
N GLN A 103 1.95 -1.74 -9.91
CA GLN A 103 1.25 -3.00 -10.14
C GLN A 103 -0.01 -3.06 -9.26
N SER A 104 -1.19 -3.29 -9.86
CA SER A 104 -2.49 -3.14 -9.18
C SER A 104 -3.37 -4.37 -9.37
N TRP A 105 -3.05 -5.43 -8.63
CA TRP A 105 -3.69 -6.75 -8.73
C TRP A 105 -4.83 -6.90 -7.73
N ARG A 106 -5.90 -7.59 -8.13
CA ARG A 106 -6.87 -8.18 -7.19
C ARG A 106 -6.32 -9.51 -6.67
N LEU A 107 -6.67 -9.86 -5.44
CA LEU A 107 -6.53 -11.25 -4.97
C LEU A 107 -7.49 -12.16 -5.76
N ASN A 108 -7.15 -13.43 -5.92
CA ASN A 108 -8.03 -14.42 -6.53
C ASN A 108 -8.96 -15.05 -5.49
N PRO A 109 -10.12 -15.62 -5.89
CA PRO A 109 -11.02 -16.32 -4.96
C PRO A 109 -10.32 -17.38 -4.09
N TRP A 110 -9.33 -18.09 -4.65
CA TRP A 110 -8.51 -19.06 -3.91
C TRP A 110 -7.76 -18.45 -2.74
N ASP A 111 -7.28 -17.20 -2.86
CA ASP A 111 -6.45 -16.56 -1.83
C ASP A 111 -7.22 -16.33 -0.53
N PHE A 112 -8.56 -16.24 -0.60
CA PHE A 112 -9.44 -16.13 0.55
C PHE A 112 -9.72 -17.47 1.25
N GLN A 113 -9.45 -18.59 0.58
CA GLN A 113 -9.76 -19.95 1.02
C GLN A 113 -8.53 -20.86 0.97
N VAL A 114 -7.35 -20.29 1.15
CA VAL A 114 -6.07 -20.97 0.91
C VAL A 114 -5.89 -22.24 1.74
N VAL A 115 -6.36 -22.28 3.00
CA VAL A 115 -6.28 -23.45 3.88
C VAL A 115 -7.26 -24.51 3.43
N SER A 116 -8.54 -24.15 3.30
CA SER A 116 -9.59 -25.09 2.93
C SER A 116 -9.32 -25.70 1.55
N GLU A 117 -8.96 -24.87 0.57
CA GLU A 117 -8.75 -25.31 -0.80
C GLU A 117 -7.44 -26.10 -0.98
N THR A 118 -6.38 -25.75 -0.26
CA THR A 118 -5.15 -26.56 -0.25
C THR A 118 -5.41 -27.94 0.35
N ALA A 119 -6.11 -28.01 1.48
CA ALA A 119 -6.46 -29.27 2.12
C ALA A 119 -7.34 -30.14 1.21
N ARG A 120 -8.35 -29.55 0.55
CA ARG A 120 -9.25 -30.23 -0.38
C ARG A 120 -8.53 -30.77 -1.61
N ARG A 121 -7.69 -29.95 -2.26
CA ARG A 121 -7.08 -30.28 -3.55
C ARG A 121 -5.82 -31.12 -3.43
N TYR A 122 -4.99 -30.86 -2.42
CA TYR A 122 -3.66 -31.46 -2.31
C TYR A 122 -3.46 -32.27 -1.01
N GLY A 123 -4.45 -32.28 -0.13
CA GLY A 123 -4.37 -32.91 1.19
C GLY A 123 -3.77 -31.96 2.24
N ARG A 124 -4.28 -32.07 3.48
CA ARG A 124 -3.88 -31.20 4.61
C ARG A 124 -2.38 -31.28 4.93
N SER A 125 -1.71 -32.37 4.58
CA SER A 125 -0.27 -32.56 4.75
C SER A 125 0.59 -31.59 3.93
N ARG A 126 0.01 -30.89 2.94
CA ARG A 126 0.71 -29.86 2.16
C ARG A 126 0.78 -28.50 2.84
N ILE A 127 0.00 -28.30 3.90
CA ILE A 127 0.11 -27.11 4.74
C ILE A 127 1.23 -27.38 5.74
N PRO A 128 2.32 -26.58 5.76
CA PRO A 128 3.42 -26.82 6.66
C PRO A 128 2.97 -26.89 8.12
N ALA A 129 3.49 -27.86 8.86
CA ALA A 129 3.27 -27.95 10.30
C ALA A 129 3.74 -26.65 10.97
N ASN A 130 2.96 -26.14 11.93
CA ASN A 130 3.19 -24.86 12.62
C ASN A 130 3.09 -23.61 11.72
N SER A 131 2.55 -23.73 10.50
CA SER A 131 2.11 -22.55 9.76
C SER A 131 0.97 -21.86 10.50
N THR A 132 0.84 -20.55 10.27
CA THR A 132 -0.23 -19.70 10.83
C THR A 132 -1.12 -19.14 9.74
N VAL A 133 -1.06 -19.75 8.55
CA VAL A 133 -1.95 -19.43 7.43
C VAL A 133 -3.37 -19.88 7.78
N GLU A 134 -4.32 -19.01 7.52
CA GLU A 134 -5.75 -19.21 7.78
C GLU A 134 -6.54 -18.74 6.56
N ASP A 135 -7.78 -19.23 6.45
CA ASP A 135 -8.74 -18.65 5.52
C ASP A 135 -9.18 -17.27 6.00
N TRP A 136 -9.54 -16.42 5.04
CA TRP A 136 -10.07 -15.10 5.36
C TRP A 136 -11.50 -15.24 5.91
N PRO A 137 -11.92 -14.39 6.86
CA PRO A 137 -13.27 -14.44 7.41
C PRO A 137 -14.33 -13.90 6.42
N PHE A 138 -13.93 -13.47 5.23
CA PHE A 138 -14.76 -12.99 4.13
C PHE A 138 -14.20 -13.50 2.80
N GLY A 139 -15.03 -13.47 1.75
CA GLY A 139 -14.69 -13.97 0.42
C GLY A 139 -14.38 -12.87 -0.60
N TYR A 140 -13.94 -13.30 -1.78
CA TYR A 140 -13.69 -12.43 -2.93
C TYR A 140 -14.92 -11.58 -3.28
N ASP A 141 -16.12 -12.18 -3.28
CA ASP A 141 -17.36 -11.51 -3.68
C ASP A 141 -17.71 -10.32 -2.77
N GLU A 142 -17.29 -10.37 -1.50
CA GLU A 142 -17.46 -9.25 -0.57
C GLU A 142 -16.51 -8.09 -0.89
N LEU A 143 -15.28 -8.39 -1.34
CA LEU A 143 -14.30 -7.37 -1.72
C LEU A 143 -14.43 -6.86 -3.15
N GLU A 144 -15.06 -7.61 -4.06
CA GLU A 144 -15.20 -7.25 -5.48
C GLU A 144 -15.70 -5.81 -5.71
N PRO A 145 -16.77 -5.35 -5.03
CA PRO A 145 -17.27 -3.99 -5.22
C PRO A 145 -16.27 -2.92 -4.76
N TYR A 146 -15.47 -3.22 -3.74
CA TYR A 146 -14.43 -2.30 -3.24
C TYR A 146 -13.22 -2.27 -4.14
N TYR A 147 -12.83 -3.42 -4.73
CA TYR A 147 -11.81 -3.44 -5.78
C TYR A 147 -12.21 -2.57 -6.98
N ASP A 148 -13.43 -2.73 -7.51
CA ASP A 148 -13.92 -1.91 -8.63
C ASP A 148 -13.96 -0.42 -8.28
N ARG A 149 -14.41 -0.07 -7.06
CA ARG A 149 -14.41 1.32 -6.60
C ARG A 149 -13.00 1.91 -6.56
N VAL A 150 -12.05 1.20 -5.94
CA VAL A 150 -10.67 1.68 -5.81
C VAL A 150 -9.98 1.78 -7.16
N GLU A 151 -10.15 0.79 -8.05
CA GLU A 151 -9.55 0.80 -9.38
C GLU A 151 -9.94 2.04 -10.20
N ARG A 152 -11.19 2.50 -10.04
CA ARG A 152 -11.70 3.70 -10.70
C ARG A 152 -11.23 4.97 -10.05
N GLU A 153 -11.17 4.97 -8.72
CA GLU A 153 -10.70 6.14 -7.97
C GLU A 153 -9.22 6.43 -8.24
N ILE A 154 -8.40 5.38 -8.35
CA ILE A 154 -6.95 5.53 -8.53
C ILE A 154 -6.48 5.46 -9.98
N GLY A 155 -7.40 5.23 -10.94
CA GLY A 155 -7.09 5.15 -12.36
C GLY A 155 -6.25 3.92 -12.74
N VAL A 156 -6.83 2.73 -12.62
CA VAL A 156 -6.16 1.47 -13.03
C VAL A 156 -6.38 1.18 -14.52
N SER A 157 -5.30 1.13 -15.29
CA SER A 157 -5.31 0.58 -16.65
C SER A 157 -5.16 -0.94 -16.63
N GLY A 158 -5.84 -1.63 -17.54
CA GLY A 158 -5.68 -3.07 -17.69
C GLY A 158 -6.58 -3.69 -18.75
N GLN A 159 -6.38 -4.99 -18.99
CA GLN A 159 -7.24 -5.82 -19.82
C GLN A 159 -7.91 -6.86 -18.92
N ALA A 160 -9.23 -6.75 -18.74
CA ALA A 160 -9.98 -7.74 -17.98
C ALA A 160 -9.99 -9.06 -18.75
N GLY A 161 -9.70 -10.17 -18.06
CA GLY A 161 -9.82 -11.53 -18.55
C GLY A 161 -11.07 -12.26 -18.07
N ASN A 162 -11.77 -11.76 -17.05
CA ASN A 162 -13.02 -12.37 -16.56
C ASN A 162 -14.05 -11.30 -16.12
N VAL A 163 -15.08 -11.07 -16.94
CA VAL A 163 -16.18 -10.15 -16.63
C VAL A 163 -17.50 -10.91 -16.54
N GLY A 164 -18.03 -11.03 -15.32
CA GLY A 164 -19.27 -11.77 -15.06
C GLY A 164 -19.22 -13.24 -15.50
N GLY A 165 -18.03 -13.87 -15.48
CA GLY A 165 -17.82 -15.24 -15.96
C GLY A 165 -17.53 -15.36 -17.46
N ASN A 166 -17.66 -14.27 -18.22
CA ASN A 166 -17.28 -14.24 -19.63
C ASN A 166 -15.78 -14.02 -19.74
N LEU A 167 -15.08 -15.00 -20.30
CA LEU A 167 -13.63 -14.98 -20.41
C LEU A 167 -13.16 -14.22 -21.67
N ASP A 168 -12.24 -13.29 -21.49
CA ASP A 168 -11.46 -12.69 -22.56
C ASP A 168 -10.00 -13.15 -22.44
N LEU A 169 -9.54 -13.90 -23.44
CA LEU A 169 -8.20 -14.49 -23.44
C LEU A 169 -7.08 -13.47 -23.65
N LYS A 170 -7.42 -12.20 -23.95
CA LYS A 170 -6.44 -11.10 -24.00
C LYS A 170 -6.04 -10.62 -22.60
N GLY A 171 -6.85 -10.90 -21.58
CA GLY A 171 -6.59 -10.55 -20.19
C GLY A 171 -6.16 -11.74 -19.34
N ASN A 172 -6.14 -11.55 -18.02
CA ASN A 172 -5.85 -12.64 -17.09
C ASN A 172 -7.04 -13.62 -17.03
N ARG A 173 -6.99 -14.71 -17.80
CA ARG A 173 -8.05 -15.74 -17.78
C ARG A 173 -8.21 -16.48 -16.45
N PHE A 174 -7.29 -16.29 -15.49
CA PHE A 174 -7.31 -16.92 -14.18
C PHE A 174 -7.80 -15.99 -13.06
N GLU A 175 -8.12 -14.72 -13.38
CA GLU A 175 -8.59 -13.79 -12.37
C GLU A 175 -10.01 -14.14 -11.87
N GLY A 176 -10.30 -13.73 -10.63
CA GLY A 176 -11.65 -13.75 -10.09
C GLY A 176 -12.63 -12.93 -10.94
N PRO A 177 -13.91 -13.31 -10.99
CA PRO A 177 -14.89 -12.64 -11.83
C PRO A 177 -15.10 -11.19 -11.39
N ARG A 178 -15.06 -10.28 -12.35
CA ARG A 178 -15.25 -8.85 -12.12
C ARG A 178 -16.63 -8.43 -12.60
N LYS A 179 -17.24 -7.44 -11.94
CA LYS A 179 -18.53 -6.91 -12.40
C LYS A 179 -18.42 -6.16 -13.73
N ARG A 180 -17.30 -5.47 -13.96
CA ARG A 180 -17.07 -4.66 -15.16
C ARG A 180 -15.57 -4.54 -15.49
N PRO A 181 -15.22 -4.13 -16.73
CA PRO A 181 -13.83 -3.93 -17.13
C PRO A 181 -13.11 -2.82 -16.35
N TYR A 182 -11.78 -2.77 -16.48
CA TYR A 182 -10.94 -1.67 -15.96
C TYR A 182 -11.42 -0.30 -16.49
N PRO A 183 -11.19 0.80 -15.73
CA PRO A 183 -11.57 2.14 -16.17
C PRO A 183 -10.83 2.63 -17.42
N MET A 184 -9.67 2.07 -17.72
CA MET A 184 -8.84 2.43 -18.87
C MET A 184 -8.28 1.16 -19.55
N PRO A 185 -7.99 1.22 -20.85
CA PRO A 185 -7.32 0.12 -21.56
C PRO A 185 -5.93 -0.14 -21.00
N ALA A 186 -5.41 -1.35 -21.20
CA ALA A 186 -4.06 -1.72 -20.77
C ALA A 186 -2.97 -0.80 -21.34
N LEU A 187 -1.87 -0.64 -20.59
CA LEU A 187 -0.66 -0.02 -21.11
C LEU A 187 -0.11 -0.84 -22.29
N ARG A 188 0.36 -0.14 -23.32
CA ARG A 188 1.12 -0.75 -24.43
C ARG A 188 2.34 -1.51 -23.92
N TRP A 189 2.58 -2.66 -24.53
CA TRP A 189 3.84 -3.38 -24.39
C TRP A 189 4.97 -2.69 -25.15
N THR A 190 6.19 -2.97 -24.72
CA THR A 190 7.38 -2.70 -25.54
C THR A 190 7.55 -3.85 -26.53
N GLY A 191 8.29 -3.63 -27.62
CA GLY A 191 8.59 -4.70 -28.57
C GLY A 191 9.24 -5.93 -27.93
N PHE A 192 10.06 -5.74 -26.89
CA PHE A 192 10.60 -6.85 -26.11
C PHE A 192 9.52 -7.66 -25.39
N LEU A 193 8.53 -7.00 -24.78
CA LEU A 193 7.42 -7.70 -24.12
C LEU A 193 6.52 -8.44 -25.14
N GLU A 194 6.34 -7.89 -26.33
CA GLU A 194 5.65 -8.57 -27.44
C GLU A 194 6.38 -9.85 -27.84
N THR A 195 7.70 -9.79 -28.08
CA THR A 195 8.53 -10.98 -28.37
C THR A 195 8.45 -12.04 -27.27
N MET A 196 8.50 -11.62 -26.00
CA MET A 196 8.38 -12.55 -24.88
C MET A 196 6.97 -13.16 -24.78
N ALA A 197 5.92 -12.39 -25.10
CA ALA A 197 4.57 -12.91 -25.16
C ALA A 197 4.40 -13.93 -26.28
N ASP A 198 4.94 -13.68 -27.47
CA ASP A 198 4.90 -14.64 -28.59
C ASP A 198 5.63 -15.94 -28.26
N ALA A 199 6.80 -15.84 -27.63
CA ALA A 199 7.54 -17.00 -27.15
C ALA A 199 6.72 -17.80 -26.11
N ALA A 200 6.10 -17.12 -25.15
CA ALA A 200 5.22 -17.74 -24.16
C ALA A 200 4.01 -18.42 -24.83
N HIS A 201 3.37 -17.78 -25.81
CA HIS A 201 2.28 -18.39 -26.59
C HIS A 201 2.74 -19.65 -27.33
N SER A 202 3.95 -19.64 -27.92
CA SER A 202 4.51 -20.82 -28.62
C SER A 202 4.71 -22.04 -27.69
N LEU A 203 4.86 -21.79 -26.38
CA LEU A 203 4.97 -22.80 -25.34
C LEU A 203 3.62 -23.19 -24.73
N GLY A 204 2.51 -22.63 -25.23
CA GLY A 204 1.16 -22.85 -24.71
C GLY A 204 0.88 -22.11 -23.39
N TRP A 205 1.66 -21.09 -23.04
CA TRP A 205 1.42 -20.25 -21.88
C TRP A 205 0.43 -19.12 -22.20
N HIS A 206 0.01 -18.38 -21.17
CA HIS A 206 -1.03 -17.36 -21.24
C HIS A 206 -0.51 -15.99 -20.76
N PRO A 207 0.41 -15.35 -21.50
CA PRO A 207 0.84 -13.98 -21.18
C PRO A 207 -0.32 -12.99 -21.38
N PHE A 208 -0.38 -11.96 -20.55
CA PHE A 208 -1.37 -10.89 -20.63
C PHE A 208 -0.78 -9.60 -20.03
N PRO A 209 -1.28 -8.41 -20.42
CA PRO A 209 -0.78 -7.16 -19.85
C PRO A 209 -1.24 -7.02 -18.38
N GLY A 210 -0.29 -6.92 -17.46
CA GLY A 210 -0.58 -6.75 -16.04
C GLY A 210 -1.30 -5.42 -15.75
N PRO A 211 -2.28 -5.40 -14.83
CA PRO A 211 -2.97 -4.18 -14.46
C PRO A 211 -2.06 -3.22 -13.70
N ALA A 212 -2.15 -1.94 -14.04
CA ALA A 212 -1.32 -0.89 -13.47
C ALA A 212 -2.15 0.30 -13.02
N ALA A 213 -1.91 0.82 -11.82
CA ALA A 213 -2.40 2.13 -11.38
C ALA A 213 -1.58 3.24 -12.06
N ILE A 214 -1.64 3.26 -13.39
CA ILE A 214 -0.97 4.18 -14.30
C ILE A 214 -1.98 4.52 -15.38
N ASN A 215 -2.16 5.81 -15.62
CA ASN A 215 -3.02 6.30 -16.68
C ASN A 215 -2.47 5.90 -18.06
N SER A 216 -3.19 5.05 -18.81
CA SER A 216 -2.84 4.74 -20.22
C SER A 216 -3.31 5.85 -21.16
N GLU A 217 -4.31 6.61 -20.75
CA GLU A 217 -4.87 7.79 -21.41
C GLU A 217 -5.14 8.89 -20.38
N ARG A 218 -5.64 10.06 -20.79
CA ARG A 218 -6.03 11.10 -19.82
C ARG A 218 -7.19 10.56 -18.97
N TYR A 219 -7.06 10.67 -17.65
CA TYR A 219 -8.07 10.19 -16.72
C TYR A 219 -8.08 11.06 -15.48
N ASP A 220 -9.28 11.52 -15.10
CA ASP A 220 -9.50 12.31 -13.88
C ASP A 220 -8.55 13.53 -13.76
N GLY A 221 -8.46 14.32 -14.85
CA GLY A 221 -7.62 15.51 -14.92
C GLY A 221 -6.11 15.25 -15.04
N ARG A 222 -5.65 14.00 -14.89
CA ARG A 222 -4.24 13.61 -14.97
C ARG A 222 -3.84 13.16 -16.37
N ALA A 223 -2.58 13.42 -16.73
CA ALA A 223 -2.02 13.01 -18.02
C ALA A 223 -1.89 11.48 -18.15
N GLY A 224 -1.87 10.99 -19.39
CA GLY A 224 -1.48 9.62 -19.70
C GLY A 224 0.04 9.41 -19.56
N CYS A 225 0.45 8.15 -19.45
CA CYS A 225 1.84 7.74 -19.31
C CYS A 225 2.69 8.23 -20.49
N ALA A 226 3.81 8.91 -20.17
CA ALA A 226 4.79 9.33 -21.16
C ALA A 226 5.79 8.21 -21.54
N TYR A 227 5.63 7.00 -21.00
CA TYR A 227 6.50 5.84 -21.26
C TYR A 227 8.00 6.10 -21.02
N HIS A 228 8.33 6.92 -20.02
CA HIS A 228 9.71 7.31 -19.74
C HIS A 228 10.59 6.21 -19.13
N GLY A 229 10.02 5.10 -18.63
CA GLY A 229 10.78 3.94 -18.14
C GLY A 229 11.30 4.01 -16.69
N PHE A 230 11.03 5.10 -15.95
CA PHE A 230 11.56 5.33 -14.59
C PHE A 230 10.49 5.27 -13.49
N CYS A 231 9.51 4.36 -13.61
CA CYS A 231 8.47 4.19 -12.58
C CYS A 231 9.01 3.55 -11.30
N SER A 232 10.00 2.67 -11.44
CA SER A 232 10.64 1.93 -10.36
C SER A 232 11.48 2.86 -9.49
N LYS A 233 11.32 2.77 -8.16
CA LYS A 233 12.14 3.44 -7.13
C LYS A 233 12.13 4.97 -7.14
N GLY A 234 11.66 5.62 -8.19
CA GLY A 234 11.40 7.05 -8.28
C GLY A 234 9.91 7.39 -8.30
N GLY A 235 9.59 8.67 -8.10
CA GLY A 235 8.26 9.21 -8.38
C GLY A 235 8.04 9.49 -9.87
N CYS A 236 6.80 9.85 -10.23
CA CYS A 236 6.44 10.12 -11.63
C CYS A 236 6.48 11.62 -11.92
N PRO A 237 7.35 12.12 -12.82
CA PRO A 237 7.49 13.55 -13.10
C PRO A 237 6.34 14.14 -13.93
N VAL A 238 5.40 13.30 -14.39
CA VAL A 238 4.25 13.69 -15.23
C VAL A 238 2.91 13.35 -14.57
N ASN A 239 2.92 12.93 -13.30
CA ASN A 239 1.71 12.56 -12.54
C ASN A 239 0.80 11.51 -13.20
N ALA A 240 1.36 10.65 -14.07
CA ALA A 240 0.59 9.57 -14.72
C ALA A 240 0.51 8.32 -13.85
N LYS A 241 1.55 8.02 -13.06
CA LYS A 241 1.55 6.94 -12.05
C LYS A 241 0.73 7.36 -10.84
N ASN A 242 -0.18 6.51 -10.38
CA ASN A 242 -1.01 6.83 -9.23
C ASN A 242 -0.18 6.94 -7.95
N SER A 243 -0.65 7.76 -7.04
CA SER A 243 -0.35 7.72 -5.61
C SER A 243 -1.41 8.60 -4.92
N PRO A 244 -1.82 8.32 -3.67
CA PRO A 244 -2.93 9.05 -3.04
C PRO A 244 -2.75 10.58 -3.02
N HIS A 245 -1.52 11.08 -2.93
CA HIS A 245 -1.21 12.52 -2.98
C HIS A 245 -1.58 13.20 -4.31
N LEU A 246 -1.87 12.41 -5.36
CA LEU A 246 -2.28 12.87 -6.68
C LEU A 246 -3.73 12.50 -7.04
N THR A 247 -4.42 11.69 -6.22
CA THR A 247 -5.78 11.20 -6.51
C THR A 247 -6.72 11.52 -5.35
N THR A 248 -6.78 10.65 -4.35
CA THR A 248 -7.78 10.73 -3.28
C THR A 248 -7.53 11.88 -2.30
N ILE A 249 -6.28 12.20 -1.99
CA ILE A 249 -5.96 13.23 -0.99
C ILE A 249 -6.36 14.63 -1.47
N PRO A 250 -6.00 15.08 -2.70
CA PRO A 250 -6.47 16.38 -3.21
C PRO A 250 -8.00 16.51 -3.18
N LYS A 251 -8.72 15.49 -3.67
CA LYS A 251 -10.20 15.48 -3.63
C LYS A 251 -10.75 15.57 -2.21
N ALA A 252 -10.11 14.88 -1.26
CA ALA A 252 -10.51 14.94 0.14
C ALA A 252 -10.27 16.34 0.76
N LEU A 253 -9.17 17.00 0.40
CA LEU A 253 -8.91 18.39 0.80
C LEU A 253 -9.94 19.36 0.22
N ASP A 254 -10.35 19.18 -1.03
CA ASP A 254 -11.32 20.04 -1.71
C ASP A 254 -12.70 20.04 -1.05
N THR A 255 -13.03 19.00 -0.27
CA THR A 255 -14.26 18.96 0.54
C THR A 255 -14.24 19.98 1.71
N GLY A 256 -13.06 20.46 2.11
CA GLY A 256 -12.86 21.27 3.31
C GLY A 256 -12.88 20.48 4.63
N ASN A 257 -13.11 19.17 4.59
CA ASN A 257 -13.26 18.31 5.77
C ASN A 257 -11.98 17.54 6.15
N LEU A 258 -10.93 17.61 5.31
CA LEU A 258 -9.62 17.03 5.61
C LEU A 258 -8.60 18.12 5.90
N ARG A 259 -7.83 17.94 6.97
CA ARG A 259 -6.62 18.72 7.23
C ARG A 259 -5.42 17.80 7.45
N ILE A 260 -4.29 18.08 6.81
CA ILE A 260 -3.08 17.29 6.94
C ILE A 260 -2.02 18.06 7.70
N VAL A 261 -1.35 17.39 8.65
CA VAL A 261 -0.16 17.88 9.34
C VAL A 261 1.02 17.02 8.91
N THR A 262 1.94 17.62 8.15
CA THR A 262 3.20 16.98 7.73
C THR A 262 4.26 17.10 8.82
N GLN A 263 5.31 16.28 8.74
CA GLN A 263 6.37 16.19 9.75
C GLN A 263 5.83 15.91 11.16
N ALA A 264 4.65 15.28 11.24
CA ALA A 264 3.98 14.88 12.46
C ALA A 264 4.31 13.42 12.78
N HIS A 265 5.26 13.20 13.69
CA HIS A 265 5.61 11.86 14.13
C HIS A 265 4.73 11.44 15.31
N VAL A 266 3.75 10.57 15.07
CA VAL A 266 2.92 9.99 16.13
C VAL A 266 3.77 9.08 17.00
N THR A 267 3.72 9.31 18.31
CA THR A 267 4.53 8.60 19.30
C THR A 267 3.73 7.55 20.06
N THR A 268 2.50 7.88 20.45
CA THR A 268 1.62 7.01 21.26
C THR A 268 0.15 7.27 20.97
N LEU A 269 -0.66 6.21 21.12
CA LEU A 269 -2.12 6.30 21.17
C LEU A 269 -2.53 6.48 22.63
N GLN A 270 -3.45 7.40 22.87
CA GLN A 270 -4.00 7.61 24.21
C GLN A 270 -5.30 6.84 24.38
N MET A 271 -5.51 6.31 25.58
CA MET A 271 -6.70 5.55 25.93
C MET A 271 -7.33 6.10 27.21
N ASP A 272 -8.63 5.93 27.36
CA ASP A 272 -9.33 6.15 28.63
C ASP A 272 -9.13 4.96 29.59
N GLY A 273 -9.76 5.04 30.77
CA GLY A 273 -9.69 4.01 31.80
C GLY A 273 -10.32 2.67 31.40
N GLU A 274 -11.17 2.64 30.37
CA GLU A 274 -11.80 1.43 29.82
C GLU A 274 -10.97 0.83 28.67
N GLY A 275 -9.88 1.49 28.28
CA GLY A 275 -9.03 1.08 27.16
C GLY A 275 -9.50 1.58 25.79
N ARG A 276 -10.52 2.45 25.71
CA ARG A 276 -10.93 3.04 24.42
C ARG A 276 -9.94 4.12 24.02
N VAL A 277 -9.55 4.13 22.75
CA VAL A 277 -8.67 5.16 22.21
C VAL A 277 -9.39 6.52 22.19
N THR A 278 -8.74 7.55 22.71
CA THR A 278 -9.30 8.93 22.82
C THR A 278 -8.56 9.94 21.95
N GLY A 279 -7.46 9.55 21.32
CA GLY A 279 -6.66 10.40 20.45
C GLY A 279 -5.23 9.92 20.32
N VAL A 280 -4.38 10.79 19.79
CA VAL A 280 -2.96 10.48 19.53
C VAL A 280 -2.05 11.59 20.02
N ASN A 281 -0.91 11.20 20.58
CA ASN A 281 0.20 12.12 20.82
C ASN A 281 1.17 12.09 19.64
N TYR A 282 1.66 13.26 19.26
CA TYR A 282 2.62 13.38 18.17
C TYR A 282 3.56 14.56 18.36
N VAL A 283 4.68 14.51 17.65
CA VAL A 283 5.73 15.54 17.69
C VAL A 283 5.83 16.22 16.34
N VAL A 284 5.95 17.54 16.34
CA VAL A 284 6.34 18.35 15.17
C VAL A 284 7.49 19.26 15.60
N GLY A 285 8.65 19.10 14.98
CA GLY A 285 9.88 19.78 15.43
C GLY A 285 10.22 19.40 16.88
N ASN A 286 10.19 20.38 17.78
CA ASN A 286 10.45 20.18 19.21
C ASN A 286 9.18 20.27 20.07
N GLU A 287 8.01 20.36 19.44
CA GLU A 287 6.74 20.51 20.15
C GLU A 287 5.94 19.21 20.15
N GLU A 288 5.36 18.90 21.30
CA GLU A 288 4.44 17.77 21.49
C GLU A 288 3.00 18.26 21.43
N TYR A 289 2.15 17.48 20.78
CA TYR A 289 0.74 17.75 20.59
C TYR A 289 -0.09 16.55 20.98
N PHE A 290 -1.30 16.81 21.49
CA PHE A 290 -2.34 15.81 21.62
C PHE A 290 -3.52 16.20 20.73
N GLN A 291 -3.88 15.32 19.81
CA GLN A 291 -5.06 15.44 18.95
C GLN A 291 -6.13 14.47 19.46
N PRO A 292 -7.16 14.95 20.18
CA PRO A 292 -8.30 14.12 20.55
C PRO A 292 -9.09 13.70 19.31
N ALA A 293 -9.62 12.48 19.31
CA ALA A 293 -10.41 11.94 18.21
C ALA A 293 -11.42 10.90 18.70
N LYS A 294 -12.58 10.80 18.01
CA LYS A 294 -13.55 9.71 18.27
C LYS A 294 -13.08 8.38 17.70
N VAL A 295 -12.39 8.41 16.56
CA VAL A 295 -11.82 7.25 15.88
C VAL A 295 -10.38 7.55 15.49
N VAL A 296 -9.49 6.57 15.67
CA VAL A 296 -8.12 6.61 15.15
C VAL A 296 -7.95 5.48 14.14
N LEU A 297 -7.68 5.84 12.89
CA LEU A 297 -7.32 4.91 11.82
C LEU A 297 -5.79 4.80 11.74
N LEU A 298 -5.26 3.65 12.17
CA LEU A 298 -3.85 3.32 11.98
C LEU A 298 -3.61 2.88 10.54
N ALA A 299 -2.97 3.74 9.76
CA ALA A 299 -2.65 3.52 8.36
C ALA A 299 -1.16 3.73 8.06
N CYS A 300 -0.31 3.47 9.04
CA CYS A 300 1.14 3.50 8.88
C CYS A 300 1.63 2.29 8.08
N TYR A 301 2.92 2.26 7.80
CA TYR A 301 3.58 1.06 7.30
C TYR A 301 3.51 -0.08 8.34
N THR A 302 3.55 -1.34 7.89
CA THR A 302 3.30 -2.52 8.74
C THR A 302 4.13 -2.55 10.03
N TYR A 303 5.39 -2.10 10.00
CA TYR A 303 6.25 -2.05 11.18
C TYR A 303 5.85 -0.95 12.16
N GLU A 304 5.45 0.21 11.64
CA GLU A 304 5.06 1.36 12.46
C GLU A 304 3.70 1.16 13.11
N ASN A 305 2.76 0.47 12.43
CA ASN A 305 1.51 0.03 13.06
C ASN A 305 1.79 -0.88 14.26
N VAL A 306 2.65 -1.89 14.07
CA VAL A 306 3.05 -2.81 15.15
C VAL A 306 3.74 -2.07 16.28
N ARG A 307 4.72 -1.20 15.97
CA ARG A 307 5.44 -0.40 16.95
C ARG A 307 4.49 0.46 17.77
N LEU A 308 3.58 1.21 17.12
CA LEU A 308 2.63 2.08 17.80
C LEU A 308 1.69 1.30 18.71
N LEU A 309 1.15 0.16 18.26
CA LEU A 309 0.30 -0.69 19.09
C LEU A 309 1.04 -1.22 20.32
N LEU A 310 2.27 -1.74 20.15
CA LEU A 310 3.07 -2.30 21.25
C LEU A 310 3.54 -1.26 22.28
N LEU A 311 3.80 -0.03 21.83
CA LEU A 311 4.20 1.07 22.72
C LEU A 311 3.02 1.74 23.42
N SER A 312 1.81 1.63 22.86
CA SER A 312 0.62 2.24 23.45
C SER A 312 0.01 1.29 24.48
N ARG A 313 0.33 1.53 25.76
CA ARG A 313 -0.09 0.67 26.88
C ARG A 313 -1.10 1.37 27.78
N SER A 314 -1.95 0.59 28.42
CA SER A 314 -2.89 1.05 29.45
C SER A 314 -3.10 -0.07 30.48
N SER A 315 -3.90 0.18 31.52
CA SER A 315 -4.31 -0.86 32.47
C SER A 315 -5.05 -2.03 31.78
N ALA A 316 -5.87 -1.74 30.76
CA ALA A 316 -6.57 -2.74 29.97
C ALA A 316 -5.67 -3.47 28.96
N TYR A 317 -4.52 -2.87 28.61
CA TYR A 317 -3.57 -3.34 27.61
C TYR A 317 -2.12 -3.20 28.10
N PRO A 318 -1.70 -3.99 29.11
CA PRO A 318 -0.38 -3.85 29.73
C PRO A 318 0.78 -4.17 28.78
N ASP A 319 0.53 -5.04 27.79
CA ASP A 319 1.51 -5.51 26.81
C ASP A 319 1.33 -4.87 25.41
N GLY A 320 0.57 -3.77 25.35
CA GLY A 320 0.29 -3.00 24.14
C GLY A 320 -1.17 -3.12 23.68
N LEU A 321 -1.67 -2.06 23.06
CA LEU A 321 -3.05 -1.94 22.59
C LEU A 321 -3.41 -3.12 21.69
N SER A 322 -4.53 -3.76 21.99
CA SER A 322 -5.05 -4.94 21.28
C SER A 322 -4.12 -6.16 21.31
N ASN A 323 -3.14 -6.21 22.23
CA ASN A 323 -2.14 -7.28 22.30
C ASN A 323 -2.36 -8.28 23.46
N ASN A 324 -3.56 -8.34 24.05
CA ASN A 324 -3.84 -9.23 25.19
C ASN A 324 -3.68 -10.73 24.86
N HIS A 325 -3.70 -11.11 23.57
CA HIS A 325 -3.44 -12.47 23.09
C HIS A 325 -2.06 -12.61 22.41
N GLY A 326 -1.19 -11.60 22.55
CA GLY A 326 0.18 -11.62 22.05
C GLY A 326 0.30 -11.71 20.52
N GLN A 327 -0.71 -11.30 19.77
CA GLN A 327 -0.74 -11.43 18.30
C GLN A 327 -0.08 -10.25 17.57
N VAL A 328 0.00 -9.07 18.19
CA VAL A 328 0.53 -7.87 17.54
C VAL A 328 2.02 -8.08 17.21
N GLY A 329 2.36 -7.89 15.93
CA GLY A 329 3.73 -8.10 15.43
C GLY A 329 4.08 -9.54 15.06
N ARG A 330 3.14 -10.49 15.20
CA ARG A 330 3.29 -11.85 14.67
C ARG A 330 2.80 -11.96 13.23
N HIS A 331 3.01 -13.12 12.62
CA HIS A 331 2.50 -13.47 11.29
C HIS A 331 2.99 -12.55 10.17
N TYR A 332 4.17 -11.95 10.34
CA TYR A 332 4.78 -11.13 9.29
C TYR A 332 4.97 -11.97 8.02
N PHE A 333 4.31 -11.53 6.95
CA PHE A 333 4.42 -12.14 5.63
C PHE A 333 5.01 -11.13 4.65
N SER A 334 5.83 -11.63 3.73
CA SER A 334 6.44 -10.85 2.66
C SER A 334 6.46 -11.69 1.39
N HIS A 335 6.53 -11.03 0.25
CA HIS A 335 6.72 -11.72 -1.01
C HIS A 335 8.18 -12.12 -1.18
N HIS A 336 8.44 -13.43 -1.24
CA HIS A 336 9.73 -13.94 -1.69
C HIS A 336 9.82 -13.72 -3.20
N GLN A 337 10.54 -12.68 -3.63
CA GLN A 337 10.90 -12.52 -5.03
C GLN A 337 11.85 -13.67 -5.37
N GLY A 338 11.49 -14.51 -6.34
CA GLY A 338 12.29 -15.67 -6.75
C GLY A 338 13.71 -15.29 -7.19
N ALA A 339 14.52 -16.28 -7.55
CA ALA A 339 15.84 -16.03 -8.14
C ALA A 339 15.68 -15.29 -9.48
N ALA A 340 16.46 -14.23 -9.69
CA ALA A 340 16.50 -13.56 -10.99
C ALA A 340 17.08 -14.51 -12.04
N VAL A 341 16.39 -14.66 -13.18
CA VAL A 341 16.93 -15.31 -14.37
C VAL A 341 17.35 -14.19 -15.32
N SER A 342 18.64 -14.16 -15.67
CA SER A 342 19.19 -13.21 -16.64
C SER A 342 19.65 -13.97 -17.89
N ALA A 343 19.29 -13.46 -19.06
CA ALA A 343 19.71 -13.98 -20.34
C ALA A 343 20.01 -12.83 -21.30
N LEU A 344 20.89 -13.08 -22.26
CA LEU A 344 21.16 -12.16 -23.36
C LEU A 344 20.40 -12.66 -24.59
N PHE A 345 19.56 -11.81 -25.16
CA PHE A 345 18.87 -12.08 -26.40
C PHE A 345 19.62 -11.40 -27.54
N PRO A 346 19.88 -12.09 -28.66
CA PRO A 346 20.40 -11.43 -29.86
C PRO A 346 19.36 -10.42 -30.36
N PHE A 347 19.85 -9.25 -30.78
CA PHE A 347 19.05 -8.16 -31.33
C PHE A 347 18.51 -8.47 -32.72
#